data_AF-A0A934VEF9-F1
#
_entry.id   AF-A0A934VEF9-F1
#
_cell.length_a   1.000
_cell.length_b   1.000
_cell.length_c   1.000
_cell.angle_alpha   90.00
_cell.angle_beta   90.00
_cell.angle_gamma   90.00
#
_symmetry.space_group_name_H-M   'P 1'
#
loop_
_entity.id
_entity.type
_entity.pdbx_description
1 polymer ?
#
loop_
_entity_poly.entity_id
_entity_poly.type
_entity_poly.pdbx_seq_one_letter_code
_entity_poly.pdbx_strand_id
1 'polypeptide(L)'
;MSADPQWFVMQGEEQLGPYSGEQLVEYASSGNITRESLVWTEGMAEWLPAGQVEGVFPAEAAPAQAVAAQPVQAAQPALGGAAPAYGVNPYGSPGMHAPMGADDPYPSPGVKASSFGLWMGLILGGIALILIGFGVASAAASSAANSSSEATELTNAQAGGMGIGAILALVGYGLTLASFIPFYICLYRAWSCLQPGGLARSTPGKAIGFLFIPFFNYYWLFMAFNGLAKDWNQTVATYSDLKAAPRLSEGVFLTFCIGCFLFPLSLFMIFPVMSQMCKGINYFAFRPKPGQPGALGGAATGGLNLGGGFTIR
;
A
#
# COMPACT_ATOMS: atom_id res chain seq x y z
N MET A 1 -21.05 37.37 50.91
CA MET A 1 -19.66 37.00 50.56
C MET A 1 -19.77 36.00 49.43
N SER A 2 -19.80 36.48 48.19
CA SER A 2 -19.86 35.60 47.01
C SER A 2 -18.45 35.03 46.82
N ALA A 3 -18.31 33.72 46.83
CA ALA A 3 -17.03 33.07 46.53
C ALA A 3 -16.66 33.38 45.07
N ASP A 4 -15.45 33.88 44.83
CA ASP A 4 -14.95 34.11 43.48
C ASP A 4 -14.89 32.78 42.72
N PRO A 5 -15.24 32.74 41.42
CA PRO A 5 -15.28 31.51 40.66
C PRO A 5 -13.88 30.87 40.57
N GLN A 6 -13.78 29.63 41.04
CA GLN A 6 -12.56 28.84 40.97
C GLN A 6 -12.47 28.14 39.62
N TRP A 7 -11.32 28.28 38.96
CA TRP A 7 -11.03 27.73 37.64
C TRP A 7 -10.00 26.60 37.74
N PHE A 8 -10.20 25.56 36.93
CA PHE A 8 -9.31 24.43 36.80
C PHE A 8 -8.89 24.30 35.33
N VAL A 9 -7.65 23.87 35.11
CA VAL A 9 -7.07 23.65 33.79
C VAL A 9 -6.61 22.21 33.66
N MET A 10 -6.89 21.57 32.54
CA MET A 10 -6.38 20.25 32.19
C MET A 10 -5.19 20.40 31.22
N GLN A 11 -4.00 19.98 31.66
CA GLN A 11 -2.78 20.02 30.86
C GLN A 11 -2.23 18.59 30.73
N GLY A 12 -2.45 17.97 29.56
CA GLY A 12 -2.18 16.54 29.38
C GLY A 12 -3.19 15.69 30.15
N GLU A 13 -2.71 14.86 31.09
CA GLU A 13 -3.55 14.02 31.97
C GLU A 13 -3.68 14.59 33.40
N GLU A 14 -3.07 15.74 33.70
CA GLU A 14 -3.03 16.32 35.04
C GLU A 14 -3.96 17.55 35.15
N GLN A 15 -4.70 17.63 36.26
CA GLN A 15 -5.60 18.74 36.57
C GLN A 15 -4.86 19.72 37.49
N LEU A 16 -4.71 20.96 37.03
CA LEU A 16 -4.08 22.05 37.77
C LEU A 16 -5.14 23.06 38.24
N GLY A 17 -5.06 23.47 39.51
CA GLY A 17 -5.98 24.44 40.13
C GLY A 17 -6.23 24.15 41.60
N PRO A 18 -7.06 24.96 42.30
CA PRO A 18 -7.91 26.03 41.75
C PRO A 18 -7.17 27.35 41.52
N TYR A 19 -7.43 27.98 40.37
CA TYR A 19 -7.00 29.34 40.03
C TYR A 19 -8.16 30.33 40.15
N SER A 20 -7.89 31.57 40.52
CA SER A 20 -8.87 32.65 40.34
C SER A 20 -8.99 33.05 38.86
N GLY A 21 -10.08 33.73 38.49
CA GLY A 21 -10.25 34.22 37.11
C GLY A 21 -9.09 35.11 36.63
N GLU A 22 -8.55 35.95 37.50
CA GLU A 22 -7.38 36.80 37.19
C GLU A 22 -6.10 35.97 37.02
N GLN A 23 -5.88 34.96 37.87
CA GLN A 23 -4.74 34.05 37.76
C GLN A 23 -4.80 33.21 36.49
N LEU A 24 -6.00 32.81 36.04
CA LEU A 24 -6.17 32.06 34.79
C LEU A 24 -5.76 32.89 33.57
N VAL A 25 -6.12 34.19 33.54
CA VAL A 25 -5.72 35.11 32.47
C VAL A 25 -4.22 35.35 32.47
N GLU A 26 -3.61 35.52 33.66
CA GLU A 26 -2.15 35.64 33.77
C GLU A 26 -1.44 34.37 33.28
N TYR A 27 -1.95 33.19 33.65
CA TYR A 27 -1.43 31.89 33.26
C TYR A 27 -1.59 31.61 31.75
N ALA A 28 -2.65 32.13 31.13
CA ALA A 28 -2.84 32.15 29.68
C ALA A 28 -1.85 33.10 28.99
N SER A 29 -1.66 34.30 29.56
CA SER A 29 -0.77 35.33 28.99
C SER A 29 0.71 34.94 29.05
N SER A 30 1.10 34.12 30.03
CA SER A 30 2.47 33.60 30.16
C SER A 30 2.78 32.44 29.21
N GLY A 31 1.81 32.00 28.40
CA GLY A 31 1.97 30.93 27.41
C GLY A 31 1.97 29.52 28.02
N ASN A 32 1.54 29.36 29.27
CA ASN A 32 1.47 28.04 29.92
C ASN A 32 0.25 27.23 29.45
N ILE A 33 -0.81 27.89 28.97
CA ILE A 33 -1.99 27.23 28.41
C ILE A 33 -2.27 27.75 27.01
N THR A 34 -2.68 26.86 26.12
CA THR A 34 -3.05 27.19 24.74
C THR A 34 -4.56 27.33 24.60
N ARG A 35 -5.05 27.85 23.46
CA ARG A 35 -6.50 28.01 23.21
C ARG A 35 -7.25 26.68 23.20
N GLU A 36 -6.54 25.58 23.00
CA GLU A 36 -7.04 24.20 22.99
C GLU A 36 -7.00 23.54 24.37
N SER A 37 -6.34 24.16 25.36
CA SER A 37 -6.28 23.63 26.73
C SER A 37 -7.67 23.66 27.36
N LEU A 38 -8.08 22.57 28.00
CA LEU A 38 -9.41 22.45 28.58
C LEU A 38 -9.46 23.18 29.92
N VAL A 39 -10.47 24.03 30.11
CA VAL A 39 -10.72 24.76 31.34
C VAL A 39 -12.14 24.49 31.83
N TRP A 40 -12.31 24.51 33.14
CA TRP A 40 -13.60 24.28 33.79
C TRP A 40 -13.72 25.15 35.04
N THR A 41 -14.93 25.60 35.34
CA THR A 41 -15.27 26.31 36.57
C THR A 41 -16.56 25.76 37.15
N GLU A 42 -16.74 25.95 38.45
CA GLU A 42 -17.92 25.50 39.18
C GLU A 42 -19.20 26.11 38.59
N GLY A 43 -20.01 25.27 37.93
CA GLY A 43 -21.22 25.68 37.20
C GLY A 43 -21.21 25.36 35.69
N MET A 44 -20.06 24.95 35.12
CA MET A 44 -20.02 24.43 33.75
C MET A 44 -20.40 22.94 33.70
N ALA A 45 -21.23 22.57 32.71
CA ALA A 45 -21.67 21.19 32.51
C ALA A 45 -20.54 20.26 32.03
N GLU A 46 -19.60 20.79 31.25
CA GLU A 46 -18.46 20.06 30.68
C GLU A 46 -17.22 20.97 30.59
N TRP A 47 -16.04 20.37 30.41
CA TRP A 47 -14.79 21.10 30.19
C TRP A 47 -14.79 21.76 28.81
N LEU A 48 -14.48 23.05 28.74
CA LEU A 48 -14.46 23.81 27.49
C LEU A 48 -13.03 24.24 27.13
N PRO A 49 -12.67 24.30 25.83
CA PRO A 49 -11.39 24.86 25.42
C PRO A 49 -11.26 26.32 25.88
N ALA A 50 -10.08 26.67 26.40
CA ALA A 50 -9.79 27.99 26.95
C ALA A 50 -10.03 29.14 25.95
N GLY A 51 -9.87 28.88 24.64
CA GLY A 51 -10.18 29.85 23.59
C GLY A 51 -11.67 30.08 23.34
N GLN A 52 -12.56 29.21 23.84
CA GLN A 52 -14.02 29.40 23.77
C GLN A 52 -14.58 30.13 24.99
N VAL A 53 -13.78 30.26 26.06
CA VAL A 53 -14.17 31.02 27.26
C VAL A 53 -13.82 32.48 27.05
N GLU A 54 -14.87 33.30 26.96
CA GLU A 54 -14.76 34.74 26.78
C GLU A 54 -13.99 35.36 27.97
N GLY A 55 -12.92 36.10 27.70
CA GLY A 55 -12.09 36.76 28.71
C GLY A 55 -10.79 36.05 29.12
N VAL A 56 -10.55 34.79 28.71
CA VAL A 56 -9.30 34.06 29.05
C VAL A 56 -8.12 34.47 28.16
N PHE A 57 -8.39 34.87 26.91
CA PHE A 57 -7.37 35.40 25.99
C PHE A 57 -7.75 36.81 25.51
N PRO A 58 -6.77 37.70 25.30
CA PRO A 58 -7.01 38.99 24.65
C PRO A 58 -7.61 38.77 23.25
N ALA A 59 -8.61 39.58 22.88
CA ALA A 59 -9.19 39.57 21.54
C ALA A 59 -8.10 39.86 20.51
N GLU A 60 -7.88 38.93 19.58
CA GLU A 60 -6.82 39.06 18.59
C GLU A 60 -7.18 40.09 17.53
N ALA A 61 -6.26 41.03 17.30
CA ALA A 61 -6.29 41.91 16.14
C ALA A 61 -6.16 41.06 14.87
N ALA A 62 -7.15 41.15 14.00
CA ALA A 62 -7.22 40.43 12.74
C ALA A 62 -5.99 40.67 11.84
N PRO A 63 -5.45 39.64 11.18
CA PRO A 63 -4.74 39.83 9.93
C PRO A 63 -5.75 40.09 8.81
N ALA A 64 -5.62 41.24 8.17
CA ALA A 64 -6.30 41.58 6.93
C ALA A 64 -5.92 40.60 5.81
N GLN A 65 -6.90 39.90 5.24
CA GLN A 65 -7.17 39.81 3.79
C GLN A 65 -8.30 38.81 3.53
N ALA A 66 -9.52 39.34 3.38
CA ALA A 66 -10.59 38.73 2.62
C ALA A 66 -10.97 39.72 1.52
N VAL A 67 -10.52 39.46 0.28
CA VAL A 67 -11.19 40.01 -0.90
C VAL A 67 -11.99 38.87 -1.52
N ALA A 68 -13.28 39.14 -1.64
CA ALA A 68 -14.33 38.25 -2.09
C ALA A 68 -14.16 37.74 -3.53
N ALA A 69 -14.78 36.60 -3.77
CA ALA A 69 -14.83 35.85 -5.01
C ALA A 69 -15.50 36.59 -6.19
N GLN A 70 -14.97 36.38 -7.40
CA GLN A 70 -15.77 36.20 -8.63
C GLN A 70 -15.08 35.22 -9.61
N PRO A 71 -15.84 34.54 -10.49
CA PRO A 71 -15.46 33.25 -11.08
C PRO A 71 -14.82 33.41 -12.46
N VAL A 72 -13.72 32.71 -12.73
CA VAL A 72 -13.25 32.49 -14.11
C VAL A 72 -12.69 31.09 -14.27
N GLN A 73 -13.35 30.34 -15.16
CA GLN A 73 -12.90 29.12 -15.79
C GLN A 73 -11.55 29.35 -16.53
N ALA A 74 -10.73 28.30 -16.59
CA ALA A 74 -9.65 28.07 -17.54
C ALA A 74 -8.39 28.97 -17.49
N ALA A 75 -7.37 28.48 -16.77
CA ALA A 75 -6.01 28.32 -17.30
C ALA A 75 -5.22 27.37 -16.39
N GLN A 76 -4.72 26.26 -16.92
CA GLN A 76 -3.64 25.51 -16.29
C GLN A 76 -2.36 26.35 -16.36
N PRO A 77 -1.55 26.41 -15.29
CA PRO A 77 -0.11 26.57 -15.45
C PRO A 77 0.61 25.29 -15.04
N ALA A 78 1.61 24.97 -15.85
CA ALA A 78 2.50 23.84 -15.73
C ALA A 78 3.38 23.88 -14.45
N LEU A 79 3.69 22.67 -13.97
CA LEU A 79 4.98 22.22 -13.44
C LEU A 79 5.83 23.22 -12.64
N GLY A 80 5.87 23.02 -11.33
CA GLY A 80 6.98 23.46 -10.48
C GLY A 80 6.51 23.97 -9.11
N GLY A 81 6.64 23.14 -8.07
CA GLY A 81 6.41 23.57 -6.69
C GLY A 81 5.98 22.42 -5.79
N ALA A 82 6.73 22.22 -4.70
CA ALA A 82 6.64 21.10 -3.77
C ALA A 82 5.21 20.78 -3.29
N ALA A 83 4.91 19.48 -3.22
CA ALA A 83 3.67 18.98 -2.63
C ALA A 83 3.57 19.42 -1.16
N PRO A 84 2.39 19.89 -0.69
CA PRO A 84 2.20 20.18 0.72
C PRO A 84 2.29 18.86 1.51
N ALA A 85 3.03 18.91 2.62
CA ALA A 85 3.06 17.81 3.59
C ALA A 85 1.63 17.51 4.04
N TYR A 86 1.13 16.32 3.69
CA TYR A 86 -0.14 15.84 4.21
C TYR A 86 -0.05 15.81 5.74
N GLY A 87 -0.96 16.53 6.40
CA GLY A 87 -1.14 16.49 7.84
C GLY A 87 -1.33 15.05 8.33
N VAL A 88 -0.88 14.79 9.56
CA VAL A 88 -0.92 13.49 10.22
C VAL A 88 -2.36 12.95 10.19
N ASN A 89 -2.58 11.87 9.45
CA ASN A 89 -3.86 11.18 9.40
C ASN A 89 -4.06 10.42 10.73
N PRO A 90 -5.17 10.59 11.47
CA PRO A 90 -5.44 9.89 12.73
C PRO A 90 -5.51 8.36 12.61
N TYR A 91 -5.64 7.83 11.39
CA TYR A 91 -5.55 6.39 11.08
C TYR A 91 -4.18 6.00 10.51
N GLY A 92 -3.15 6.84 10.67
CA GLY A 92 -1.77 6.56 10.27
C GLY A 92 -1.19 5.42 11.09
N SER A 93 -0.68 4.38 10.43
CA SER A 93 0.11 3.36 11.11
C SER A 93 1.42 4.00 11.61
N PRO A 94 1.91 3.67 12.81
CA PRO A 94 3.22 4.16 13.28
C PRO A 94 4.29 3.60 12.34
N GLY A 95 4.88 4.44 11.48
CA GLY A 95 5.82 3.96 10.47
C GLY A 95 6.04 4.88 9.25
N MET A 96 5.35 6.02 9.15
CA MET A 96 5.77 7.09 8.23
C MET A 96 7.09 7.67 8.77
N HIS A 97 8.21 7.02 8.44
CA HIS A 97 9.54 7.54 8.73
C HIS A 97 9.68 8.94 8.13
N ALA A 98 10.32 9.86 8.85
CA ALA A 98 10.67 11.17 8.33
C ALA A 98 11.38 11.01 6.97
N PRO A 99 11.09 11.88 5.98
CA PRO A 99 11.70 11.75 4.66
C PRO A 99 13.23 11.76 4.79
N MET A 100 13.85 10.66 4.36
CA MET A 100 15.30 10.49 4.37
C MET A 100 15.94 11.50 3.42
N GLY A 101 17.17 11.94 3.70
CA GLY A 101 17.91 12.81 2.79
C GLY A 101 18.11 12.10 1.44
N ALA A 102 18.05 12.85 0.33
CA ALA A 102 18.22 12.27 -1.02
C ALA A 102 19.60 11.61 -1.23
N ASP A 103 20.58 12.01 -0.40
CA ASP A 103 21.96 11.51 -0.42
C ASP A 103 22.17 10.28 0.47
N ASP A 104 21.20 9.95 1.35
CA ASP A 104 21.28 8.77 2.21
C ASP A 104 21.00 7.49 1.41
N PRO A 105 21.78 6.41 1.60
CA PRO A 105 21.51 5.13 0.96
C PRO A 105 20.11 4.61 1.30
N TYR A 106 19.36 4.18 0.29
CA TYR A 106 18.01 3.67 0.49
C TYR A 106 18.04 2.38 1.34
N PRO A 107 17.31 2.33 2.47
CA PRO A 107 17.34 1.18 3.37
C PRO A 107 16.81 -0.09 2.71
N SER A 108 17.38 -1.25 3.04
CA SER A 108 16.89 -2.53 2.52
C SER A 108 15.54 -2.90 3.19
N PRO A 109 14.44 -3.02 2.42
CA PRO A 109 13.11 -3.27 2.98
C PRO A 109 12.89 -4.70 3.53
N GLY A 110 13.89 -5.59 3.48
CA GLY A 110 13.80 -6.94 4.02
C GLY A 110 12.77 -7.85 3.32
N VAL A 111 12.34 -7.51 2.10
CA VAL A 111 11.35 -8.30 1.36
C VAL A 111 11.98 -9.56 0.76
N LYS A 112 11.26 -10.69 0.82
CA LYS A 112 11.65 -11.92 0.10
C LYS A 112 11.60 -11.67 -1.43
N ALA A 113 12.05 -12.62 -2.27
CA ALA A 113 11.84 -12.60 -3.72
C ALA A 113 10.45 -13.11 -4.17
N SER A 114 9.93 -12.57 -5.27
CA SER A 114 8.66 -12.94 -5.93
C SER A 114 8.90 -13.78 -7.19
N SER A 115 8.04 -14.76 -7.45
CA SER A 115 8.15 -15.66 -8.61
C SER A 115 7.00 -15.46 -9.59
N PHE A 116 7.29 -14.87 -10.74
CA PHE A 116 6.35 -14.78 -11.87
C PHE A 116 5.99 -16.18 -12.39
N GLY A 117 6.96 -17.09 -12.43
CA GLY A 117 6.75 -18.48 -12.89
C GLY A 117 5.78 -19.26 -12.01
N LEU A 118 5.81 -19.06 -10.69
CA LEU A 118 4.84 -19.68 -9.78
C LEU A 118 3.41 -19.19 -10.07
N TRP A 119 3.23 -17.88 -10.19
CA TRP A 119 1.93 -17.28 -10.48
C TRP A 119 1.40 -17.72 -11.86
N MET A 120 2.25 -17.69 -12.89
CA MET A 120 1.90 -18.15 -14.23
C MET A 120 1.60 -19.65 -14.25
N GLY A 121 2.37 -20.46 -13.51
CA GLY A 121 2.16 -21.90 -13.41
C GLY A 121 0.81 -22.28 -12.81
N LEU A 122 0.34 -21.54 -11.79
CA LEU A 122 -1.01 -21.70 -11.22
C LEU A 122 -2.10 -21.38 -12.24
N ILE A 123 -1.93 -20.31 -13.02
CA ILE A 123 -2.89 -19.92 -14.06
C ILE A 123 -2.93 -20.95 -15.18
N LEU A 124 -1.78 -21.25 -15.79
CA LEU A 124 -1.68 -22.16 -16.93
C LEU A 124 -2.05 -23.59 -16.54
N GLY A 125 -1.60 -24.07 -15.38
CA GLY A 125 -1.98 -25.37 -14.83
C GLY A 125 -3.49 -25.46 -14.56
N GLY A 126 -4.08 -24.41 -13.98
CA GLY A 126 -5.53 -24.32 -13.76
C GLY A 126 -6.32 -24.35 -15.06
N ILE A 127 -5.94 -23.54 -16.05
CA ILE A 127 -6.58 -23.51 -17.38
C ILE A 127 -6.45 -24.86 -18.08
N ALA A 128 -5.27 -25.50 -18.05
CA ALA A 128 -5.08 -26.81 -18.64
C ALA A 128 -6.02 -27.85 -18.03
N LEU A 129 -6.15 -27.89 -16.69
CA LEU A 129 -7.09 -28.79 -16.01
C LEU A 129 -8.55 -28.49 -16.33
N ILE A 130 -8.93 -27.22 -16.47
CA ILE A 130 -10.27 -26.83 -16.92
C ILE A 130 -10.54 -27.38 -18.32
N LEU A 131 -9.63 -27.17 -19.27
CA LEU A 131 -9.79 -27.64 -20.65
C LEU A 131 -9.83 -29.17 -20.74
N ILE A 132 -8.97 -29.87 -19.99
CA ILE A 132 -8.99 -31.34 -19.90
C ILE A 132 -10.31 -31.81 -19.27
N GLY A 133 -10.75 -31.17 -18.19
CA GLY A 133 -12.00 -31.48 -17.51
C GLY A 133 -13.21 -31.35 -18.43
N PHE A 134 -13.32 -30.25 -19.17
CA PHE A 134 -14.36 -30.07 -20.18
C PHE A 134 -14.24 -31.06 -21.36
N GLY A 135 -13.01 -31.38 -21.78
CA GLY A 135 -12.76 -32.38 -22.82
C GLY A 135 -13.29 -33.77 -22.43
N VAL A 136 -12.90 -34.27 -21.25
CA VAL A 136 -13.40 -35.54 -20.70
C VAL A 136 -14.91 -35.46 -20.46
N ALA A 137 -15.36 -34.33 -19.93
CA ALA A 137 -16.74 -33.84 -19.83
C ALA A 137 -17.62 -34.21 -21.04
N SER A 138 -17.26 -33.54 -22.12
CA SER A 138 -17.95 -33.51 -23.39
C SER A 138 -17.80 -34.81 -24.19
N ALA A 139 -16.67 -35.50 -24.08
CA ALA A 139 -16.49 -36.81 -24.71
C ALA A 139 -17.42 -37.86 -24.08
N ALA A 140 -17.53 -37.87 -22.75
CA ALA A 140 -18.46 -38.77 -22.07
C ALA A 140 -19.92 -38.43 -22.41
N ALA A 141 -20.29 -37.15 -22.39
CA ALA A 141 -21.64 -36.70 -22.75
C ALA A 141 -22.00 -36.99 -24.22
N SER A 142 -21.09 -36.75 -25.16
CA SER A 142 -21.34 -37.02 -26.59
C SER A 142 -21.46 -38.52 -26.88
N SER A 143 -20.68 -39.36 -26.18
CA SER A 143 -20.84 -40.82 -26.28
C SER A 143 -22.19 -41.32 -25.75
N ALA A 144 -22.77 -40.64 -24.75
CA ALA A 144 -24.11 -40.93 -24.23
C ALA A 144 -25.22 -40.41 -25.15
N ALA A 145 -25.01 -39.29 -25.83
CA ALA A 145 -25.97 -38.75 -26.79
C ALA A 145 -26.09 -39.61 -28.07
N ASN A 146 -25.02 -40.28 -28.47
CA ASN A 146 -24.97 -41.09 -29.69
C ASN A 146 -25.49 -42.53 -29.50
N SER A 147 -25.76 -42.98 -28.28
CA SER A 147 -26.41 -44.28 -28.04
C SER A 147 -27.91 -44.17 -28.29
N SER A 148 -28.36 -44.67 -29.43
CA SER A 148 -29.78 -44.73 -29.79
C SER A 148 -30.51 -45.88 -29.09
N SER A 149 -31.68 -45.57 -28.54
CA SER A 149 -32.81 -46.43 -28.12
C SER A 149 -32.90 -46.89 -26.65
N GLU A 150 -34.07 -46.52 -26.10
CA GLU A 150 -34.82 -47.00 -24.93
C GLU A 150 -34.18 -46.91 -23.53
N ALA A 151 -34.80 -46.06 -22.69
CA ALA A 151 -34.42 -45.72 -21.33
C ALA A 151 -32.92 -45.39 -21.19
N THR A 152 -32.57 -44.10 -21.31
CA THR A 152 -31.20 -43.57 -21.16
C THR A 152 -30.66 -43.82 -19.75
N GLU A 153 -30.31 -45.05 -19.41
CA GLU A 153 -29.46 -45.35 -18.27
C GLU A 153 -28.04 -44.99 -18.68
N LEU A 154 -27.50 -43.91 -18.09
CA LEU A 154 -26.09 -43.62 -18.20
C LEU A 154 -25.31 -44.85 -17.74
N THR A 155 -24.46 -45.38 -18.60
CA THR A 155 -23.51 -46.41 -18.15
C THR A 155 -22.62 -45.82 -17.05
N ASN A 156 -22.18 -46.65 -16.10
CA ASN A 156 -21.26 -46.22 -15.05
C ASN A 156 -19.98 -45.57 -15.62
N ALA A 157 -19.55 -45.98 -16.81
CA ALA A 157 -18.41 -45.40 -17.52
C ALA A 157 -18.69 -43.97 -18.02
N GLN A 158 -19.88 -43.71 -18.59
CA GLN A 158 -20.29 -42.37 -19.04
C GLN A 158 -20.50 -41.43 -17.85
N ALA A 159 -21.18 -41.89 -16.80
CA ALA A 159 -21.35 -41.14 -15.56
C ALA A 159 -20.00 -40.85 -14.89
N GLY A 160 -19.11 -41.84 -14.84
CA GLY A 160 -17.74 -41.68 -14.32
C GLY A 160 -16.91 -40.67 -15.10
N GLY A 161 -16.96 -40.71 -16.43
CA GLY A 161 -16.30 -39.73 -17.30
C GLY A 161 -16.80 -38.30 -17.05
N MET A 162 -18.13 -38.13 -16.95
CA MET A 162 -18.72 -36.83 -16.61
C MET A 162 -18.30 -36.33 -15.22
N GLY A 163 -18.30 -37.22 -14.22
CA GLY A 163 -17.86 -36.88 -12.86
C GLY A 163 -16.38 -36.50 -12.78
N ILE A 164 -15.50 -37.28 -13.40
CA ILE A 164 -14.05 -36.99 -13.45
C ILE A 164 -13.80 -35.66 -14.15
N GLY A 165 -14.45 -35.42 -15.29
CA GLY A 165 -14.32 -34.16 -16.02
C GLY A 165 -14.74 -32.95 -15.18
N ALA A 166 -15.86 -33.04 -14.46
CA ALA A 166 -16.33 -31.99 -13.56
C ALA A 166 -15.34 -31.73 -12.41
N ILE A 167 -14.80 -32.77 -11.78
CA ILE A 167 -13.81 -32.64 -10.69
C ILE A 167 -12.55 -31.94 -11.20
N LEU A 168 -12.02 -32.34 -12.36
CA LEU A 168 -10.84 -31.71 -12.95
C LEU A 168 -11.08 -30.22 -13.26
N ALA A 169 -12.27 -29.88 -13.77
CA ALA A 169 -12.63 -28.49 -14.03
C ALA A 169 -12.74 -27.66 -12.75
N LEU A 170 -13.32 -28.22 -11.68
CA LEU A 170 -13.41 -27.55 -10.37
C LEU A 170 -12.03 -27.34 -9.73
N VAL A 171 -11.16 -28.35 -9.80
CA VAL A 171 -9.78 -28.23 -9.32
C VAL A 171 -9.02 -27.17 -10.11
N GLY A 172 -9.15 -27.19 -11.45
CA GLY A 172 -8.53 -26.20 -12.31
C GLY A 172 -9.00 -24.77 -12.01
N TYR A 173 -10.31 -24.58 -11.82
CA TYR A 173 -10.88 -23.30 -11.40
C TYR A 173 -10.34 -22.85 -10.03
N GLY A 174 -10.25 -23.77 -9.07
CA GLY A 174 -9.63 -23.52 -7.76
C GLY A 174 -8.18 -23.05 -7.85
N LEU A 175 -7.37 -23.65 -8.73
CA LEU A 175 -5.99 -23.21 -8.97
C LEU A 175 -5.91 -21.81 -9.61
N THR A 176 -6.78 -21.51 -10.57
CA THR A 176 -6.85 -20.18 -11.17
C THR A 176 -7.27 -19.12 -10.14
N LEU A 177 -8.22 -19.42 -9.25
CA LEU A 177 -8.56 -18.54 -8.13
C LEU A 177 -7.40 -18.39 -7.14
N ALA A 178 -6.70 -19.49 -6.82
CA ALA A 178 -5.53 -19.47 -5.95
C ALA A 178 -4.41 -18.57 -6.49
N SER A 179 -4.32 -18.34 -7.81
CA SER A 179 -3.34 -17.43 -8.41
C SER A 179 -3.49 -15.97 -7.97
N PHE A 180 -4.66 -15.54 -7.50
CA PHE A 180 -4.84 -14.19 -6.97
C PHE A 180 -4.08 -13.98 -5.65
N ILE A 181 -3.81 -15.05 -4.90
CA ILE A 181 -3.05 -14.98 -3.64
C ILE A 181 -1.63 -14.46 -3.89
N PRO A 182 -0.77 -15.08 -4.73
CA PRO A 182 0.55 -14.54 -5.03
C PRO A 182 0.52 -13.18 -5.73
N PHE A 183 -0.55 -12.86 -6.48
CA PHE A 183 -0.73 -11.53 -7.07
C PHE A 183 -0.86 -10.44 -5.99
N TYR A 184 -1.75 -10.63 -5.01
CA TYR A 184 -1.89 -9.71 -3.88
C TYR A 184 -0.64 -9.72 -2.98
N ILE A 185 0.02 -10.85 -2.76
CA ILE A 185 1.30 -10.90 -2.04
C ILE A 185 2.36 -10.04 -2.75
N CYS A 186 2.42 -10.07 -4.08
CA CYS A 186 3.32 -9.19 -4.82
C CYS A 186 2.94 -7.73 -4.65
N LEU A 187 1.64 -7.39 -4.64
CA LEU A 187 1.19 -6.02 -4.36
C LEU A 187 1.62 -5.55 -2.97
N TYR A 188 1.44 -6.39 -1.96
CA TYR A 188 1.87 -6.12 -0.58
C TYR A 188 3.37 -5.80 -0.54
N ARG A 189 4.18 -6.64 -1.19
CA ARG A 189 5.63 -6.54 -1.17
C ARG A 189 6.12 -5.34 -1.96
N ALA A 190 5.49 -5.02 -3.08
CA ALA A 190 5.82 -3.82 -3.85
C ALA A 190 5.60 -2.56 -3.01
N TRP A 191 4.48 -2.45 -2.29
CA TRP A 191 4.25 -1.34 -1.35
C TRP A 191 5.20 -1.38 -0.15
N SER A 192 5.60 -2.57 0.30
CA SER A 192 6.57 -2.73 1.39
C SER A 192 7.96 -2.20 1.01
N CYS A 193 8.35 -2.34 -0.26
CA CYS A 193 9.61 -1.79 -0.76
C CYS A 193 9.69 -0.26 -0.65
N LEU A 194 8.56 0.44 -0.68
CA LEU A 194 8.50 1.90 -0.69
C LEU A 194 8.45 2.53 0.71
N GLN A 195 8.15 1.75 1.76
CA GLN A 195 8.00 2.29 3.12
C GLN A 195 9.27 2.93 3.68
N PRO A 196 10.48 2.36 3.48
CA PRO A 196 11.68 2.95 4.06
C PRO A 196 12.03 4.35 3.53
N GLY A 197 11.59 4.71 2.32
CA GLY A 197 11.85 6.02 1.74
C GLY A 197 10.96 7.15 2.27
N GLY A 198 9.90 6.86 3.02
CA GLY A 198 8.96 7.87 3.49
C GLY A 198 8.13 8.57 2.40
N LEU A 199 8.34 8.23 1.12
CA LEU A 199 7.61 8.79 -0.04
C LEU A 199 6.33 8.04 -0.37
N ALA A 200 6.07 6.90 0.27
CA ALA A 200 4.91 6.07 -0.02
C ALA A 200 3.61 6.72 0.46
N ARG A 201 2.62 6.87 -0.44
CA ARG A 201 1.30 7.42 -0.09
C ARG A 201 0.42 6.46 0.72
N SER A 202 0.72 5.16 0.68
CA SER A 202 -0.08 4.11 1.31
C SER A 202 0.82 3.06 1.97
N THR A 203 0.31 2.48 3.04
CA THR A 203 0.93 1.31 3.67
C THR A 203 0.54 0.03 2.92
N PRO A 204 1.34 -1.06 3.03
CA PRO A 204 1.08 -2.32 2.33
C PRO A 204 -0.26 -2.95 2.70
N GLY A 205 -0.64 -2.87 3.98
CA GLY A 205 -1.92 -3.36 4.47
C GLY A 205 -3.10 -2.61 3.89
N LYS A 206 -3.05 -1.26 3.88
CA LYS A 206 -4.10 -0.41 3.28
C LYS A 206 -4.22 -0.62 1.77
N ALA A 207 -3.08 -0.75 1.09
CA ALA A 207 -3.05 -0.97 -0.35
C ALA A 207 -3.86 -2.19 -0.78
N ILE A 208 -3.89 -3.25 0.03
CA ILE A 208 -4.66 -4.47 -0.25
C ILE A 208 -6.04 -4.44 0.39
N GLY A 209 -6.13 -4.11 1.69
CA GLY A 209 -7.36 -4.26 2.45
C GLY A 209 -8.53 -3.48 1.86
N PHE A 210 -8.29 -2.27 1.39
CA PHE A 210 -9.34 -1.41 0.85
C PHE A 210 -9.75 -1.78 -0.59
N LEU A 211 -9.04 -2.70 -1.28
CA LEU A 211 -9.50 -3.29 -2.53
C LEU A 211 -10.72 -4.20 -2.35
N PHE A 212 -10.96 -4.68 -1.12
CA PHE A 212 -12.08 -5.57 -0.81
C PHE A 212 -13.32 -4.84 -0.29
N ILE A 213 -13.26 -3.51 -0.14
CA ILE A 213 -14.42 -2.71 0.27
C ILE A 213 -15.31 -2.49 -0.95
N PRO A 214 -16.56 -3.00 -0.97
CA PRO A 214 -17.46 -2.80 -2.09
C PRO A 214 -17.64 -1.31 -2.43
N PHE A 215 -17.70 -0.98 -3.71
CA PHE A 215 -17.80 0.37 -4.28
C PHE A 215 -16.59 1.28 -4.05
N PHE A 216 -16.01 1.31 -2.86
CA PHE A 216 -14.77 2.05 -2.58
C PHE A 216 -13.56 1.44 -3.30
N ASN A 217 -13.59 0.13 -3.54
CA ASN A 217 -12.58 -0.60 -4.29
C ASN A 217 -12.29 0.03 -5.67
N TYR A 218 -13.27 0.63 -6.33
CA TYR A 218 -13.10 1.24 -7.65
C TYR A 218 -12.17 2.45 -7.62
N TYR A 219 -12.37 3.35 -6.65
CA TYR A 219 -11.45 4.45 -6.39
C TYR A 219 -10.10 3.91 -5.93
N TRP A 220 -10.12 2.97 -4.98
CA TRP A 220 -8.92 2.46 -4.36
C TRP A 220 -8.01 1.68 -5.31
N LEU A 221 -8.57 1.06 -6.34
CA LEU A 221 -7.83 0.39 -7.41
C LEU A 221 -6.78 1.32 -8.04
N PHE A 222 -7.18 2.55 -8.40
CA PHE A 222 -6.25 3.53 -8.97
C PHE A 222 -5.16 3.93 -7.97
N MET A 223 -5.53 4.09 -6.69
CA MET A 223 -4.56 4.40 -5.65
C MET A 223 -3.55 3.26 -5.47
N ALA A 224 -4.02 2.01 -5.38
CA ALA A 224 -3.20 0.84 -5.10
C ALA A 224 -2.27 0.46 -6.27
N PHE A 225 -2.68 0.65 -7.52
CA PHE A 225 -1.91 0.24 -8.70
C PHE A 225 -1.26 1.42 -9.42
N ASN A 226 -2.03 2.41 -9.89
CA ASN A 226 -1.43 3.57 -10.56
C ASN A 226 -0.61 4.43 -9.59
N GLY A 227 -1.07 4.57 -8.35
CA GLY A 227 -0.31 5.24 -7.28
C GLY A 227 1.01 4.52 -6.97
N LEU A 228 1.02 3.19 -6.97
CA LEU A 228 2.25 2.40 -6.79
C LEU A 228 3.29 2.73 -7.86
N ALA A 229 2.90 2.76 -9.14
CA ALA A 229 3.83 3.05 -10.23
C ALA A 229 4.46 4.45 -10.11
N LYS A 230 3.66 5.45 -9.71
CA LYS A 230 4.12 6.83 -9.48
C LYS A 230 5.09 6.91 -8.31
N ASP A 231 4.70 6.39 -7.15
CA ASP A 231 5.53 6.46 -5.94
C ASP A 231 6.83 5.66 -6.13
N TRP A 232 6.76 4.52 -6.83
CA TRP A 232 7.94 3.74 -7.19
C TRP A 232 8.90 4.53 -8.07
N ASN A 233 8.40 5.11 -9.16
CA ASN A 233 9.25 5.89 -10.07
C ASN A 233 9.81 7.14 -9.40
N GLN A 234 9.05 7.78 -8.53
CA GLN A 234 9.51 8.91 -7.72
C GLN A 234 10.63 8.47 -6.78
N THR A 235 10.45 7.36 -6.06
CA THR A 235 11.47 6.80 -5.15
C THR A 235 12.76 6.47 -5.91
N VAL A 236 12.64 5.77 -7.04
CA VAL A 236 13.78 5.43 -7.91
C VAL A 236 14.46 6.67 -8.50
N ALA A 237 13.75 7.78 -8.68
CA ALA A 237 14.31 9.03 -9.17
C ALA A 237 14.98 9.86 -8.06
N THR A 238 14.44 9.83 -6.84
CA THR A 238 14.96 10.56 -5.69
C THR A 238 16.28 9.99 -5.20
N TYR A 239 16.37 8.66 -5.07
CA TYR A 239 17.52 8.01 -4.47
C TYR A 239 18.56 7.61 -5.54
N SER A 240 19.77 8.14 -5.42
CA SER A 240 20.84 7.96 -6.41
C SER A 240 21.28 6.50 -6.57
N ASP A 241 21.21 5.74 -5.49
CA ASP A 241 21.58 4.33 -5.38
C ASP A 241 20.50 3.39 -5.97
N LEU A 242 19.30 3.90 -6.23
CA LEU A 242 18.19 3.18 -6.89
C LEU A 242 18.11 3.40 -8.40
N LYS A 243 19.01 4.16 -9.02
CA LYS A 243 18.98 4.43 -10.48
C LYS A 243 18.97 3.17 -11.36
N ALA A 244 19.54 2.07 -10.88
CA ALA A 244 19.55 0.79 -11.58
C ALA A 244 18.26 -0.05 -11.37
N ALA A 245 17.35 0.40 -10.48
CA ALA A 245 16.09 -0.27 -10.24
C ALA A 245 15.19 -0.18 -11.49
N PRO A 246 14.44 -1.25 -11.81
CA PRO A 246 13.49 -1.20 -12.91
C PRO A 246 12.38 -0.20 -12.58
N ARG A 247 12.05 0.66 -13.54
CA ARG A 247 10.91 1.58 -13.45
C ARG A 247 9.61 0.84 -13.77
N LEU A 248 8.54 1.25 -13.08
CA LEU A 248 7.20 0.75 -13.35
C LEU A 248 6.54 1.65 -14.41
N SER A 249 5.99 1.05 -15.46
CA SER A 249 5.29 1.78 -16.51
C SER A 249 3.94 2.27 -16.01
N GLU A 250 3.80 3.58 -15.80
CA GLU A 250 2.56 4.19 -15.35
C GLU A 250 1.38 3.89 -16.29
N GLY A 251 1.66 3.83 -17.61
CA GLY A 251 0.67 3.49 -18.63
C GLY A 251 0.12 2.08 -18.48
N VAL A 252 0.96 1.09 -18.18
CA VAL A 252 0.52 -0.30 -17.97
C VAL A 252 -0.39 -0.41 -16.74
N PHE A 253 0.01 0.19 -15.62
CA PHE A 253 -0.78 0.16 -14.38
C PHE A 253 -2.08 0.95 -14.52
N LEU A 254 -2.07 2.09 -15.22
CA LEU A 254 -3.27 2.86 -15.53
C LEU A 254 -4.22 2.06 -16.42
N THR A 255 -3.69 1.45 -17.48
CA THR A 255 -4.49 0.64 -18.42
C THR A 255 -5.09 -0.58 -17.72
N PHE A 256 -4.37 -1.20 -16.78
CA PHE A 256 -4.92 -2.24 -15.92
C PHE A 256 -6.11 -1.73 -15.09
N CYS A 257 -5.98 -0.55 -14.44
CA CYS A 257 -7.07 0.03 -13.64
C CYS A 257 -8.32 0.29 -14.49
N ILE A 258 -8.15 0.93 -15.67
CA ILE A 258 -9.26 1.17 -16.60
C ILE A 258 -9.83 -0.15 -17.12
N GLY A 259 -8.97 -1.12 -17.42
CA GLY A 259 -9.33 -2.45 -17.89
C GLY A 259 -10.14 -3.28 -16.89
N CYS A 260 -10.06 -2.99 -15.58
CA CYS A 260 -10.91 -3.63 -14.58
C CYS A 260 -12.39 -3.26 -14.74
N PHE A 261 -12.70 -2.14 -15.40
CA PHE A 261 -14.08 -1.76 -15.77
C PHE A 261 -14.48 -2.26 -17.15
N LEU A 262 -13.50 -2.58 -18.00
CA LEU A 262 -13.69 -3.01 -19.38
C LEU A 262 -13.27 -4.47 -19.52
N PHE A 263 -14.10 -5.40 -19.05
CA PHE A 263 -13.88 -6.82 -19.29
C PHE A 263 -13.88 -7.08 -20.81
N PRO A 264 -12.89 -7.79 -21.40
CA PRO A 264 -11.86 -8.63 -20.76
C PRO A 264 -10.44 -8.00 -20.68
N LEU A 265 -10.26 -6.70 -20.94
CA LEU A 265 -8.95 -6.06 -21.06
C LEU A 265 -8.05 -6.28 -19.82
N SER A 266 -8.64 -6.26 -18.62
CA SER A 266 -7.95 -6.53 -17.35
C SER A 266 -7.29 -7.91 -17.29
N LEU A 267 -7.88 -8.94 -17.93
CA LEU A 267 -7.32 -10.29 -17.94
C LEU A 267 -5.97 -10.35 -18.67
N PHE A 268 -5.77 -9.50 -19.69
CA PHE A 268 -4.50 -9.44 -20.41
C PHE A 268 -3.50 -8.50 -19.74
N MET A 269 -3.98 -7.42 -19.12
CA MET A 269 -3.13 -6.42 -18.46
C MET A 269 -2.54 -6.89 -17.13
N ILE A 270 -3.13 -7.91 -16.48
CA ILE A 270 -2.61 -8.47 -15.23
C ILE A 270 -1.21 -9.10 -15.41
N PHE A 271 -0.90 -9.62 -16.61
CA PHE A 271 0.41 -10.24 -16.93
C PHE A 271 1.57 -9.24 -16.92
N PRO A 272 1.56 -8.13 -17.69
CA PRO A 272 2.64 -7.15 -17.65
C PRO A 272 2.72 -6.45 -16.28
N VAL A 273 1.60 -6.22 -15.59
CA VAL A 273 1.59 -5.69 -14.22
C VAL A 273 2.36 -6.61 -13.28
N MET A 274 2.00 -7.89 -13.24
CA MET A 274 2.66 -8.88 -12.38
C MET A 274 4.14 -9.04 -12.73
N SER A 275 4.49 -9.03 -14.02
CA SER A 275 5.88 -9.09 -14.49
C SER A 275 6.72 -7.92 -13.97
N GLN A 276 6.21 -6.69 -14.09
CA GLN A 276 6.93 -5.50 -13.63
C GLN A 276 7.07 -5.47 -12.11
N MET A 277 6.02 -5.84 -11.38
CA MET A 277 6.08 -5.95 -9.91
C MET A 277 7.11 -6.99 -9.47
N CYS A 278 7.14 -8.17 -10.10
CA CYS A 278 8.13 -9.20 -9.78
C CYS A 278 9.56 -8.72 -10.02
N LYS A 279 9.82 -8.05 -11.16
CA LYS A 279 11.15 -7.49 -11.47
C LYS A 279 11.57 -6.46 -10.42
N GLY A 280 10.67 -5.55 -10.06
CA GLY A 280 10.92 -4.53 -9.03
C GLY A 280 11.20 -5.15 -7.66
N ILE A 281 10.34 -6.04 -7.19
CA ILE A 281 10.50 -6.71 -5.89
C ILE A 281 11.80 -7.51 -5.84
N ASN A 282 12.12 -8.24 -6.92
CA ASN A 282 13.34 -9.06 -6.98
C ASN A 282 14.60 -8.22 -6.99
N TYR A 283 14.57 -7.03 -7.61
CA TYR A 283 15.67 -6.08 -7.50
C TYR A 283 15.95 -5.72 -6.04
N PHE A 284 14.93 -5.36 -5.27
CA PHE A 284 15.10 -5.04 -3.83
C PHE A 284 15.47 -6.26 -2.99
N ALA A 285 14.96 -7.44 -3.31
CA ALA A 285 15.25 -8.67 -2.57
C ALA A 285 16.71 -9.14 -2.72
N PHE A 286 17.31 -8.93 -3.89
CA PHE A 286 18.69 -9.34 -4.19
C PHE A 286 19.71 -8.19 -4.16
N ARG A 287 19.26 -6.99 -3.82
CA ARG A 287 20.14 -5.82 -3.68
C ARG A 287 21.20 -6.09 -2.61
N PRO A 288 22.51 -5.90 -2.90
CA PRO A 288 23.55 -5.97 -1.89
C PRO A 288 23.26 -4.96 -0.77
N LYS A 289 23.29 -5.41 0.48
CA LYS A 289 23.07 -4.51 1.62
C LYS A 289 24.32 -3.64 1.81
N PRO A 290 24.17 -2.32 2.01
CA PRO A 290 25.30 -1.47 2.41
C PRO A 290 25.93 -2.04 3.69
N GLY A 291 27.23 -2.36 3.64
CA GLY A 291 27.99 -2.89 4.78
C GLY A 291 27.95 -4.41 4.98
N GLN A 292 27.27 -5.19 4.14
CA GLN A 292 27.39 -6.66 4.15
C GLN A 292 28.41 -7.08 3.08
N PRO A 293 29.54 -7.74 3.43
CA PRO A 293 30.46 -8.28 2.43
C PRO A 293 29.63 -9.17 1.50
N GLY A 294 29.62 -8.86 0.21
CA GLY A 294 28.76 -9.55 -0.74
C GLY A 294 28.98 -11.06 -0.64
N ALA A 295 27.89 -11.83 -0.65
CA ALA A 295 27.93 -13.29 -0.77
C ALA A 295 28.60 -13.78 -2.08
N LEU A 296 29.03 -12.86 -2.95
CA LEU A 296 29.78 -13.09 -4.17
C LEU A 296 31.24 -12.56 -4.10
N GLY A 297 31.68 -11.98 -2.98
CA GLY A 297 33.04 -11.49 -2.77
C GLY A 297 34.02 -12.56 -2.25
N GLY A 298 33.54 -13.73 -1.85
CA GLY A 298 34.37 -14.83 -1.33
C GLY A 298 35.08 -15.68 -2.40
N ALA A 299 34.83 -15.44 -3.69
CA ALA A 299 35.36 -16.27 -4.77
C ALA A 299 36.41 -15.59 -5.67
N ALA A 300 36.76 -14.32 -5.44
CA ALA A 300 37.64 -13.57 -6.35
C ALA A 300 38.97 -13.06 -5.74
N THR A 301 39.25 -13.32 -4.46
CA THR A 301 40.55 -12.97 -3.84
C THR A 301 41.11 -14.09 -2.96
N GLY A 302 40.73 -15.34 -3.25
CA GLY A 302 41.46 -16.51 -2.76
C GLY A 302 42.72 -16.67 -3.60
N GLY A 303 43.77 -15.92 -3.27
CA GLY A 303 45.11 -16.27 -3.71
C GLY A 303 45.34 -17.74 -3.34
N LEU A 304 45.63 -18.56 -4.35
CA LEU A 304 46.05 -19.94 -4.17
C LEU A 304 47.34 -19.93 -3.34
N ASN A 305 47.19 -20.05 -2.02
CA ASN A 305 48.27 -20.39 -1.12
C ASN A 305 48.55 -21.89 -1.33
N LEU A 306 49.27 -22.20 -2.40
CA LEU A 306 49.94 -23.47 -2.56
C LEU A 306 51.14 -23.45 -1.61
N GLY A 307 50.90 -23.83 -0.36
CA GLY A 307 51.94 -24.14 0.59
C GLY A 307 52.85 -25.21 -0.01
N GLY A 308 54.08 -24.83 -0.34
CA GLY A 308 55.09 -25.70 -0.93
C GLY A 308 56.18 -24.87 -1.58
N GLY A 309 57.20 -24.52 -0.80
CA GLY A 309 58.24 -23.58 -1.20
C GLY A 309 59.02 -23.98 -2.45
N PHE A 310 59.28 -23.00 -3.31
CA PHE A 310 60.51 -22.96 -4.09
C PHE A 310 60.79 -21.52 -4.56
N THR A 311 61.88 -20.97 -4.06
CA THR A 311 62.45 -19.69 -4.49
C THR A 311 63.55 -20.00 -5.49
N ILE A 312 63.50 -19.44 -6.70
CA ILE A 312 64.70 -19.21 -7.50
C ILE A 312 64.74 -17.73 -7.89
N ARG A 313 65.94 -17.17 -7.70
CA ARG A 313 66.34 -15.77 -7.90
C ARG A 313 66.16 -15.29 -9.34
#